data_AF-A0A8S1B254-F1
#
_entry.id   AF-A0A8S1B254-F1
#
_cell.length_a   1.000
_cell.length_b   1.000
_cell.length_c   1.000
_cell.angle_alpha   90.00
_cell.angle_beta   90.00
_cell.angle_gamma   90.00
#
_symmetry.space_group_name_H-M   'P 1'
#
loop_
_entity.id
_entity.type
_entity.pdbx_description
1 polymer ?
#
loop_
_entity_poly.entity_id
_entity_poly.type
_entity_poly.pdbx_seq_one_letter_code
_entity_poly.pdbx_strand_id
1 'polypeptide(L)'
;MSYDDDSDDNPCDLECVRGGGRVQERVLHEYEGPVKITLVDLLDVGFWPRVWGAALITLASLYIAGIVATMVFFSLSFTAPTAVNLHIAMCMAGFQLLLPNGILMLNPLFGGASQLLGHDRLGQHIFLQLFGFGFIFIGSMHVCTSVDSLPGNPHTITGIMALLGTCVAVTLGALHHYKDMSKLKMAHKVAGMVTYIVSSLCTCFAIMKPSFKSWCKTGLIKEP
;
A
#
# COMPACT_ATOMS: atom_id res chain seq x y z
N MET A 1 -11.00 -24.21 -5.07
CA MET A 1 -11.30 -24.10 -6.51
C MET A 1 -12.81 -23.99 -6.69
N SER A 2 -13.32 -22.76 -6.60
CA SER A 2 -14.30 -22.18 -7.53
C SER A 2 -14.12 -20.68 -7.36
N TYR A 3 -13.33 -20.10 -8.26
CA TYR A 3 -13.19 -18.66 -8.39
C TYR A 3 -14.55 -18.15 -8.89
N ASP A 4 -15.29 -17.43 -8.04
CA ASP A 4 -16.29 -16.49 -8.55
C ASP A 4 -15.50 -15.32 -9.14
N ASP A 5 -15.15 -15.55 -10.41
CA ASP A 5 -14.55 -14.64 -11.35
C ASP A 5 -15.57 -13.56 -11.70
N ASP A 6 -15.68 -12.55 -10.84
CA ASP A 6 -16.32 -11.27 -11.13
C ASP A 6 -15.23 -10.24 -11.52
N SER A 7 -14.15 -10.74 -12.10
CA SER A 7 -13.09 -9.97 -12.73
C SER A 7 -13.07 -10.32 -14.20
N ASP A 8 -13.59 -9.41 -15.03
CA ASP A 8 -13.17 -9.24 -16.42
C ASP A 8 -11.65 -8.94 -16.50
N ASP A 9 -10.82 -9.89 -16.07
CA ASP A 9 -9.37 -9.96 -16.25
C ASP A 9 -9.06 -11.08 -17.26
N ASN A 10 -9.93 -11.26 -18.26
CA ASN A 10 -9.47 -11.81 -19.54
C ASN A 10 -8.37 -10.85 -20.03
N PRO A 11 -7.18 -11.34 -20.47
CA PRO A 11 -6.40 -10.53 -21.40
C PRO A 11 -7.40 -10.12 -22.48
N CYS A 12 -7.49 -8.82 -22.78
CA CYS A 12 -8.47 -8.30 -23.72
C CYS A 12 -8.15 -8.87 -25.12
N ASP A 13 -8.49 -10.14 -25.35
CA ASP A 13 -8.83 -10.65 -26.65
C ASP A 13 -9.95 -9.73 -27.11
N LEU A 14 -9.84 -9.24 -28.34
CA LEU A 14 -10.79 -8.34 -29.00
C LEU A 14 -12.24 -8.88 -28.98
N GLU A 15 -12.47 -10.09 -28.46
CA GLU A 15 -13.77 -10.72 -28.26
C GLU A 15 -14.47 -10.39 -26.92
N CYS A 16 -13.78 -9.81 -25.92
CA CYS A 16 -14.40 -9.46 -24.62
C CYS A 16 -15.33 -8.24 -24.68
N VAL A 17 -15.34 -7.50 -25.78
CA VAL A 17 -16.20 -6.31 -25.94
C VAL A 17 -17.66 -6.66 -26.26
N ARG A 18 -17.99 -7.94 -26.47
CA ARG A 18 -19.36 -8.37 -26.82
C ARG A 18 -20.32 -8.52 -25.64
N GLY A 19 -19.86 -8.38 -24.39
CA GLY A 19 -20.66 -8.67 -23.19
C GLY A 19 -20.89 -7.49 -22.25
N GLY A 20 -21.91 -6.66 -22.50
CA GLY A 20 -22.72 -6.09 -21.41
C GLY A 20 -22.38 -4.72 -20.79
N GLY A 21 -21.25 -4.10 -21.11
CA GLY A 21 -20.96 -2.71 -20.71
C GLY A 21 -21.07 -1.74 -21.89
N ARG A 22 -21.67 -0.54 -21.72
CA ARG A 22 -21.74 0.51 -22.76
C ARG A 22 -20.37 1.11 -23.10
N VAL A 23 -19.45 0.32 -23.63
CA VAL A 23 -18.26 0.83 -24.33
C VAL A 23 -18.74 1.18 -25.73
N GLN A 24 -18.92 2.48 -25.99
CA GLN A 24 -19.25 2.93 -27.34
C GLN A 24 -17.97 2.86 -28.17
N GLU A 25 -17.69 1.69 -28.75
CA GLU A 25 -16.59 1.52 -29.70
C GLU A 25 -16.76 2.52 -30.84
N ARG A 26 -15.83 3.47 -30.93
CA ARG A 26 -15.61 4.20 -32.18
C ARG A 26 -14.44 3.54 -32.87
N VAL A 27 -14.73 2.79 -33.92
CA VAL A 27 -13.74 2.46 -34.94
C VAL A 27 -13.29 3.78 -35.54
N LEU A 28 -12.10 4.26 -35.16
CA LEU A 28 -11.55 5.51 -35.68
C LEU A 28 -11.12 5.31 -37.13
N HIS A 29 -10.49 4.17 -37.41
CA HIS A 29 -10.01 3.86 -38.74
C HIS A 29 -9.86 2.36 -38.93
N GLU A 30 -10.33 1.88 -40.07
CA GLU A 30 -10.16 0.51 -40.54
C GLU A 30 -9.19 0.54 -41.70
N TYR A 31 -8.02 -0.09 -41.53
CA TYR A 31 -7.04 -0.22 -42.59
C TYR A 31 -7.26 -1.56 -43.30
N GLU A 32 -7.69 -1.49 -44.55
CA GLU A 32 -7.79 -2.66 -45.44
C GLU A 32 -6.47 -2.85 -46.20
N GLY A 33 -5.64 -3.77 -45.70
CA GLY A 33 -4.46 -4.29 -46.40
C GLY A 33 -4.54 -5.82 -46.53
N PRO A 34 -3.43 -6.52 -46.81
CA PRO A 34 -3.38 -7.99 -46.71
C PRO A 34 -3.74 -8.51 -45.31
N VAL A 35 -3.76 -7.63 -44.30
CA VAL A 35 -4.31 -7.87 -42.96
C VAL A 35 -5.24 -6.71 -42.59
N LYS A 36 -6.39 -7.02 -41.98
CA LYS A 36 -7.36 -6.05 -41.46
C LYS A 36 -6.89 -5.55 -40.09
N ILE A 37 -6.55 -4.27 -39.99
CA ILE A 37 -6.19 -3.62 -38.72
C ILE A 37 -7.29 -2.63 -38.38
N THR A 38 -8.03 -2.92 -37.31
CA THR A 38 -9.08 -2.04 -36.78
C THR A 38 -8.52 -1.23 -35.62
N LEU A 39 -8.39 0.09 -35.81
CA LEU A 39 -7.97 0.99 -34.75
C LEU A 39 -9.21 1.39 -33.94
N VAL A 40 -9.41 0.69 -32.83
CA VAL A 40 -10.51 0.96 -31.90
C VAL A 40 -10.01 1.95 -30.86
N ASP A 41 -10.56 3.17 -30.87
CA ASP A 41 -10.32 4.11 -29.78
C ASP A 41 -11.38 3.87 -28.72
N LEU A 42 -10.93 3.38 -27.57
CA LEU A 42 -11.75 3.37 -26.37
C LEU A 42 -11.83 4.80 -25.87
N LEU A 43 -12.62 5.64 -26.55
CA LEU A 43 -13.01 6.96 -26.08
C LEU A 43 -13.99 6.76 -24.92
N ASP A 44 -13.43 6.29 -23.80
CA ASP A 44 -14.17 5.73 -22.69
C ASP A 44 -14.86 6.87 -21.93
N VAL A 45 -16.15 6.70 -21.66
CA VAL A 45 -17.00 7.61 -20.89
C VAL A 45 -16.57 7.50 -19.42
N GLY A 46 -15.34 7.94 -19.12
CA GLY A 46 -14.62 7.54 -17.92
C GLY A 46 -13.11 7.85 -17.93
N PHE A 47 -12.55 8.36 -19.04
CA PHE A 47 -11.13 8.73 -19.13
C PHE A 47 -10.70 9.71 -18.01
N TRP A 48 -11.38 10.85 -17.90
CA TRP A 48 -11.01 11.89 -16.93
C TRP A 48 -11.05 11.42 -15.46
N PRO A 49 -12.11 10.73 -14.98
CA PRO A 49 -12.10 10.16 -13.63
C PRO A 49 -10.93 9.21 -13.36
N ARG A 50 -10.53 8.37 -14.33
CA ARG A 50 -9.38 7.46 -14.18
C ARG A 50 -8.06 8.22 -14.10
N VAL A 51 -7.87 9.25 -14.95
CA VAL A 51 -6.69 10.12 -14.91
C VAL A 51 -6.58 10.83 -13.56
N TRP A 52 -7.67 11.43 -13.08
CA TRP A 52 -7.69 12.08 -11.78
C TRP A 52 -7.45 11.09 -10.63
N GLY A 53 -8.04 9.89 -10.70
CA GLY A 53 -7.81 8.83 -9.72
C GLY A 53 -6.35 8.38 -9.67
N ALA A 54 -5.73 8.14 -10.82
CA ALA A 54 -4.30 7.81 -10.92
C ALA A 54 -3.43 8.94 -10.37
N ALA A 55 -3.71 10.20 -10.74
CA ALA A 55 -2.98 11.36 -10.26
C ALA A 55 -3.05 11.51 -8.73
N LEU A 56 -4.23 11.30 -8.12
CA LEU A 56 -4.41 11.34 -6.67
C LEU A 56 -3.66 10.21 -5.96
N ILE A 57 -3.68 9.00 -6.52
CA ILE A 57 -2.90 7.87 -5.98
C ILE A 57 -1.41 8.19 -6.02
N THR A 58 -0.89 8.69 -7.15
CA THR A 58 0.52 9.08 -7.28
C THR A 58 0.90 10.17 -6.29
N LEU A 59 0.05 11.20 -6.12
CA LEU A 59 0.29 12.26 -5.16
C LEU A 59 0.32 11.73 -3.71
N ALA A 60 -0.59 10.83 -3.36
CA ALA A 60 -0.60 10.19 -2.04
C ALA A 60 0.67 9.35 -1.81
N SER A 61 1.10 8.56 -2.81
CA SER A 61 2.33 7.78 -2.73
C SER A 61 3.57 8.66 -2.57
N LEU A 62 3.65 9.81 -3.24
CA LEU A 62 4.74 10.78 -3.08
C LEU A 62 4.76 11.37 -1.67
N TYR A 63 3.59 11.71 -1.11
CA TYR A 63 3.51 12.24 0.25
C TYR A 63 3.96 11.21 1.30
N ILE A 64 3.51 9.96 1.15
CA ILE A 64 3.95 8.83 1.97
C ILE A 64 5.47 8.65 1.87
N ALA A 65 6.02 8.65 0.66
CA ALA A 65 7.46 8.52 0.43
C ALA A 65 8.26 9.64 1.10
N GLY A 66 7.76 10.89 1.07
CA GLY A 66 8.37 12.02 1.75
C GLY A 66 8.43 11.84 3.27
N ILE A 67 7.35 11.37 3.89
CA ILE A 67 7.31 11.07 5.34
C ILE A 67 8.27 9.94 5.68
N VAL A 68 8.25 8.85 4.92
CA VAL A 68 9.15 7.69 5.12
C VAL A 68 10.61 8.12 4.99
N ALA A 69 10.97 8.85 3.93
CA ALA A 69 12.33 9.34 3.73
C ALA A 69 12.78 10.23 4.89
N THR A 70 11.94 11.16 5.34
CA THR A 70 12.24 12.04 6.48
C THR A 70 12.51 11.24 7.75
N MET A 71 11.70 10.22 8.04
CA MET A 71 11.87 9.37 9.22
C MET A 71 13.11 8.47 9.12
N VAL A 72 13.41 7.96 7.93
CA VAL A 72 14.63 7.18 7.69
C VAL A 72 15.86 8.07 7.85
N PHE A 73 15.86 9.30 7.34
CA PHE A 73 16.95 10.26 7.57
C PHE A 73 17.12 10.60 9.05
N PHE A 74 16.02 10.80 9.78
CA PHE A 74 16.07 10.95 11.24
C PHE A 74 16.71 9.72 11.90
N SER A 75 16.32 8.50 11.52
CA SER A 75 16.93 7.27 12.02
C SER A 75 18.43 7.16 11.69
N LEU A 76 18.84 7.56 10.49
CA LEU A 76 20.24 7.53 10.03
C LEU A 76 21.09 8.66 10.64
N SER A 77 20.48 9.62 11.35
CA SER A 77 21.22 10.62 12.14
C SER A 77 21.84 10.03 13.42
N PHE A 78 21.47 8.79 13.78
CA PHE A 78 21.91 8.10 14.99
C PHE A 78 21.73 8.92 16.28
N THR A 79 20.73 9.80 16.31
CA THR A 79 20.41 10.64 17.49
C THR A 79 19.67 9.88 18.59
N ALA A 80 19.13 8.69 18.28
CA ALA A 80 18.51 7.78 19.24
C ALA A 80 19.32 6.48 19.38
N PRO A 81 19.06 5.64 20.40
CA PRO A 81 19.71 4.33 20.52
C PRO A 81 19.48 3.46 19.26
N THR A 82 20.44 2.60 18.93
CA THR A 82 20.41 1.76 17.72
C THR A 82 19.12 0.96 17.56
N ALA A 83 18.60 0.39 18.65
CA ALA A 83 17.32 -0.33 18.66
C ALA A 83 16.15 0.55 18.20
N VAL A 84 16.12 1.80 18.65
CA VAL A 84 15.07 2.78 18.31
C VAL A 84 15.22 3.23 16.86
N ASN A 85 16.44 3.47 16.38
CA ASN A 85 16.67 3.81 14.97
C ASN A 85 16.22 2.65 14.06
N LEU A 86 16.63 1.42 14.37
CA LEU A 86 16.21 0.24 13.60
C LEU A 86 14.68 0.08 13.60
N HIS A 87 14.03 0.27 14.75
CA HIS A 87 12.57 0.30 14.84
C HIS A 87 11.94 1.35 13.94
N ILE A 88 12.43 2.59 13.96
CA ILE A 88 11.92 3.67 13.11
C ILE A 88 12.05 3.28 11.65
N ALA A 89 13.25 2.91 11.20
CA ALA A 89 13.50 2.56 9.80
C ALA A 89 12.63 1.38 9.34
N MET A 90 12.60 0.29 10.10
CA MET A 90 11.88 -0.93 9.75
C MET A 90 10.36 -0.74 9.82
N CYS A 91 9.83 -0.13 10.88
CA CYS A 91 8.38 0.09 11.02
C CYS A 91 7.85 1.14 10.04
N MET A 92 8.63 2.18 9.68
CA MET A 92 8.23 3.12 8.62
C MET A 92 8.24 2.46 7.24
N ALA A 93 9.28 1.68 6.93
CA ALA A 93 9.31 0.92 5.69
C ALA A 93 8.16 -0.11 5.62
N GLY A 94 7.85 -0.79 6.72
CA GLY A 94 6.74 -1.74 6.77
C GLY A 94 5.37 -1.07 6.69
N PHE A 95 4.99 -0.30 7.72
CA PHE A 95 3.63 0.24 7.86
C PHE A 95 3.27 1.31 6.83
N GLN A 96 4.23 2.16 6.45
CA GLN A 96 3.94 3.32 5.61
C GLN A 96 4.38 3.11 4.16
N LEU A 97 5.43 2.34 3.88
CA LEU A 97 5.86 2.09 2.50
C LEU A 97 5.30 0.77 1.94
N LEU A 98 5.61 -0.38 2.55
CA LEU A 98 5.35 -1.69 1.96
C LEU A 98 3.88 -2.10 2.03
N LEU A 99 3.23 -2.03 3.21
CA LEU A 99 1.82 -2.43 3.33
C LEU A 99 0.89 -1.59 2.43
N PRO A 100 0.99 -0.24 2.38
CA PRO A 100 0.10 0.58 1.57
C PRO A 100 0.33 0.39 0.07
N ASN A 101 1.60 0.28 -0.37
CA ASN A 101 1.89 -0.08 -1.77
C ASN A 101 1.36 -1.48 -2.10
N GLY A 102 1.45 -2.44 -1.17
CA GLY A 102 0.83 -3.76 -1.33
C GLY A 102 -0.68 -3.68 -1.51
N ILE A 103 -1.38 -2.80 -0.78
CA ILE A 103 -2.82 -2.56 -0.97
C ILE A 103 -3.08 -1.94 -2.35
N LEU A 104 -2.30 -0.94 -2.74
CA LEU A 104 -2.42 -0.26 -4.03
C LEU A 104 -2.11 -1.16 -5.24
N MET A 105 -1.31 -2.23 -5.06
CA MET A 105 -1.05 -3.20 -6.14
C MET A 105 -2.31 -3.90 -6.65
N LEU A 106 -3.38 -3.94 -5.86
CA LEU A 106 -4.67 -4.48 -6.28
C LEU A 106 -5.50 -3.47 -7.11
N ASN A 107 -5.05 -2.22 -7.24
CA ASN A 107 -5.75 -1.18 -7.99
C ASN A 107 -5.10 -0.96 -9.37
N PRO A 108 -5.83 -1.16 -10.49
CA PRO A 108 -5.26 -1.00 -11.83
C PRO A 108 -4.86 0.45 -12.17
N LEU A 109 -5.37 1.45 -11.44
CA LEU A 109 -4.96 2.85 -11.61
C LEU A 109 -3.59 3.16 -10.99
N PHE A 110 -3.06 2.26 -10.15
CA PHE A 110 -1.74 2.43 -9.60
C PHE A 110 -0.69 2.11 -10.65
N GLY A 111 0.18 3.07 -10.97
CA GLY A 111 1.18 2.92 -12.03
C GLY A 111 2.11 1.71 -11.86
N GLY A 112 2.35 1.25 -10.62
CA GLY A 112 3.13 0.03 -10.35
C GLY A 112 2.39 -1.28 -10.68
N ALA A 113 1.07 -1.24 -10.87
CA ALA A 113 0.21 -2.38 -11.15
C ALA A 113 -0.50 -2.32 -12.51
N SER A 114 -0.44 -1.19 -13.22
CA SER A 114 -1.24 -0.95 -14.43
C SER A 114 -0.95 -1.89 -15.59
N GLN A 115 0.23 -2.52 -15.60
CA GLN A 115 0.66 -3.47 -16.63
C GLN A 115 0.55 -4.94 -16.18
N LEU A 116 0.12 -5.20 -14.94
CA LEU A 116 0.06 -6.53 -14.36
C LEU A 116 -1.35 -7.13 -14.51
N LEU A 117 -1.43 -8.44 -14.73
CA LEU A 117 -2.68 -9.19 -14.70
C LEU A 117 -3.21 -9.31 -13.27
N GLY A 118 -4.51 -9.63 -13.11
CA GLY A 118 -5.14 -9.78 -11.80
C GLY A 118 -4.41 -10.76 -10.86
N HIS A 119 -3.98 -11.91 -11.38
CA HIS A 119 -3.25 -12.90 -10.58
C HIS A 119 -1.86 -12.40 -10.17
N ASP A 120 -1.16 -11.67 -11.05
CA ASP A 120 0.15 -11.10 -10.75
C ASP A 120 0.04 -10.00 -9.71
N ARG A 121 -0.98 -9.13 -9.82
CA ARG A 121 -1.31 -8.10 -8.83
C ARG A 121 -1.55 -8.71 -7.44
N LEU A 122 -2.29 -9.82 -7.38
CA LEU A 122 -2.51 -10.55 -6.14
C LEU A 122 -1.20 -11.14 -5.58
N GLY A 123 -0.35 -11.70 -6.43
CA GLY A 123 0.97 -12.19 -6.04
C GLY A 123 1.84 -11.09 -5.43
N GLN A 124 1.91 -9.93 -6.09
CA GLN A 124 2.65 -8.76 -5.61
C GLN A 124 2.06 -8.21 -4.29
N HIS A 125 0.74 -8.17 -4.16
CA HIS A 125 0.07 -7.81 -2.91
C HIS A 125 0.55 -8.71 -1.77
N ILE A 126 0.42 -10.03 -1.92
CA ILE A 126 0.81 -11.01 -0.88
C ILE A 126 2.28 -10.86 -0.52
N PHE A 127 3.15 -10.76 -1.52
CA PHE A 127 4.60 -10.59 -1.31
C PHE A 127 4.90 -9.33 -0.48
N LEU A 128 4.35 -8.17 -0.86
CA LEU A 128 4.56 -6.91 -0.15
C LEU A 128 3.96 -6.93 1.27
N GLN A 129 2.81 -7.57 1.48
CA GLN A 129 2.21 -7.72 2.81
C GLN A 129 3.10 -8.55 3.73
N LEU A 130 3.61 -9.70 3.26
CA LEU A 130 4.48 -10.57 4.06
C LEU A 130 5.82 -9.91 4.37
N PHE A 131 6.43 -9.26 3.37
CA PHE A 131 7.69 -8.56 3.54
C PHE A 131 7.55 -7.36 4.50
N GLY A 132 6.48 -6.56 4.32
CA GLY A 132 6.14 -5.44 5.21
C GLY A 132 5.87 -5.90 6.65
N PHE A 133 5.14 -6.99 6.82
CA PHE A 133 4.89 -7.59 8.13
C PHE A 133 6.19 -8.03 8.81
N GLY A 134 7.12 -8.66 8.07
CA GLY A 134 8.43 -9.04 8.58
C GLY A 134 9.22 -7.84 9.11
N PHE A 135 9.24 -6.73 8.36
CA PHE A 135 9.88 -5.49 8.78
C PHE A 135 9.27 -4.94 10.08
N ILE A 136 7.94 -4.86 10.13
CA ILE A 136 7.20 -4.38 11.30
C ILE A 136 7.52 -5.25 12.53
N PHE A 137 7.50 -6.57 12.36
CA PHE A 137 7.73 -7.51 13.44
C PHE A 137 9.15 -7.40 13.98
N ILE A 138 10.16 -7.45 13.10
CA ILE A 138 11.58 -7.34 13.50
C ILE A 138 11.86 -5.98 14.17
N GLY A 139 11.37 -4.89 13.57
CA GLY A 139 11.54 -3.54 14.12
C GLY A 139 10.88 -3.37 15.50
N SER A 140 9.70 -3.95 15.71
CA SER A 140 9.00 -3.90 16.99
C SER A 140 9.68 -4.77 18.05
N MET A 141 10.05 -6.00 17.69
CA MET A 141 10.71 -6.96 18.58
C MET A 141 12.00 -6.38 19.16
N HIS A 142 12.82 -5.73 18.33
CA HIS A 142 14.10 -5.18 18.78
C HIS A 142 13.93 -4.04 19.80
N VAL A 143 12.87 -3.24 19.71
CA VAL A 143 12.58 -2.24 20.76
C VAL A 143 12.08 -2.91 22.01
N CYS A 144 11.16 -3.88 21.90
CA CYS A 144 10.60 -4.60 23.04
C CYS A 144 11.67 -5.34 23.87
N THR A 145 12.73 -5.86 23.26
CA THR A 145 13.82 -6.52 23.98
C THR A 145 14.87 -5.56 24.53
N SER A 146 14.85 -4.29 24.10
CA SER A 146 15.82 -3.27 24.51
C SER A 146 15.34 -2.35 25.63
N VAL A 147 14.08 -2.46 26.04
CA VAL A 147 13.48 -1.63 27.09
C VAL A 147 12.91 -2.51 28.20
N ASP A 148 13.14 -2.11 29.45
CA ASP A 148 12.65 -2.87 30.62
C ASP A 148 11.11 -2.87 30.72
N SER A 149 10.47 -1.81 30.22
CA SER A 149 9.01 -1.71 30.16
C SER A 149 8.55 -0.82 29.00
N LEU A 150 7.42 -1.20 28.39
CA LEU A 150 6.81 -0.42 27.31
C LEU A 150 6.07 0.79 27.90
N PRO A 151 6.40 2.02 27.50
CA PRO A 151 5.75 3.21 28.04
C PRO A 151 4.31 3.30 27.54
N GLY A 152 3.35 3.56 28.43
CA GLY A 152 1.91 3.71 28.09
C GLY A 152 1.54 5.01 27.36
N ASN A 153 2.41 5.54 26.50
CA ASN A 153 2.13 6.75 25.73
C ASN A 153 1.28 6.44 24.47
N PRO A 154 0.63 7.45 23.86
CA PRO A 154 -0.26 7.24 22.71
C PRO A 154 0.42 6.55 21.51
N HIS A 155 1.69 6.84 21.24
CA HIS A 155 2.46 6.18 20.18
C HIS A 155 2.63 4.68 20.44
N THR A 156 2.98 4.28 21.67
CA THR A 156 3.09 2.86 22.03
C THR A 156 1.75 2.14 21.91
N ILE A 157 0.68 2.74 22.42
CA ILE A 157 -0.67 2.13 22.40
C ILE A 157 -1.13 1.93 20.95
N THR A 158 -1.09 2.98 20.13
CA THR A 158 -1.46 2.91 18.71
C THR A 158 -0.54 1.98 17.91
N GLY A 159 0.76 1.93 18.23
CA GLY A 159 1.71 1.00 17.61
C GLY A 159 1.38 -0.46 17.89
N ILE A 160 1.05 -0.80 19.15
CA ILE A 160 0.61 -2.16 19.53
C ILE A 160 -0.71 -2.50 18.84
N MET A 161 -1.68 -1.57 18.83
CA MET A 161 -2.95 -1.78 18.14
C MET A 161 -2.76 -2.01 16.64
N ALA A 162 -1.87 -1.25 15.99
CA ALA A 162 -1.54 -1.43 14.58
C ALA A 162 -0.88 -2.79 14.33
N LEU A 163 0.09 -3.20 15.16
CA LEU A 163 0.74 -4.51 15.04
C LEU A 163 -0.26 -5.66 15.17
N LEU A 164 -1.13 -5.62 16.19
CA LEU A 164 -2.19 -6.62 16.37
C LEU A 164 -3.19 -6.62 15.21
N GLY A 165 -3.58 -5.43 14.74
CA GLY A 165 -4.42 -5.26 13.55
C GLY A 165 -3.79 -5.89 12.30
N THR A 166 -2.48 -5.73 12.09
CA THR A 166 -1.74 -6.38 11.00
C THR A 166 -1.78 -7.89 11.13
N CYS A 167 -1.55 -8.44 12.33
CA CYS A 167 -1.65 -9.89 12.56
C CYS A 167 -3.05 -10.41 12.20
N VAL A 168 -4.11 -9.70 12.61
CA VAL A 168 -5.50 -10.05 12.27
C VAL A 168 -5.73 -9.97 10.77
N ALA A 169 -5.31 -8.88 10.12
CA ALA A 169 -5.49 -8.70 8.67
C ALA A 169 -4.76 -9.78 7.86
N VAL A 170 -3.50 -10.09 8.18
CA VAL A 170 -2.73 -11.17 7.54
C VAL A 170 -3.42 -12.52 7.74
N THR A 171 -3.87 -12.82 8.96
CA THR A 171 -4.57 -14.08 9.25
C THR A 171 -5.87 -14.19 8.44
N LEU A 172 -6.68 -13.13 8.39
CA LEU A 172 -7.92 -13.11 7.60
C LEU A 172 -7.63 -13.24 6.10
N GLY A 173 -6.58 -12.59 5.60
CA GLY A 173 -6.17 -12.67 4.19
C GLY A 173 -5.72 -14.08 3.81
N ALA A 174 -4.90 -14.72 4.65
CA ALA A 174 -4.47 -16.10 4.47
C ALA A 174 -5.67 -17.06 4.51
N LEU A 175 -6.55 -16.94 5.51
CA LEU A 175 -7.74 -17.79 5.63
C LEU A 175 -8.67 -17.66 4.43
N HIS A 176 -8.89 -16.44 3.94
CA HIS A 176 -9.69 -16.20 2.73
C HIS A 176 -9.04 -16.85 1.49
N HIS A 177 -7.71 -16.76 1.36
CA HIS A 177 -7.00 -17.36 0.24
C HIS A 177 -7.15 -18.90 0.22
N TYR A 178 -7.19 -19.55 1.38
CA TYR A 178 -7.42 -21.00 1.48
C TYR A 178 -8.89 -21.40 1.38
N LYS A 179 -9.79 -20.60 1.97
CA LYS A 179 -11.23 -20.84 2.03
C LYS A 179 -11.91 -19.63 1.44
N ASP A 180 -12.34 -19.75 0.18
CA ASP A 180 -12.99 -18.66 -0.53
C ASP A 180 -14.34 -18.30 0.14
N MET A 181 -14.28 -17.34 1.05
CA MET A 181 -15.41 -16.90 1.86
C MET A 181 -15.53 -15.39 1.75
N SER A 182 -16.60 -14.92 1.09
CA SER A 182 -16.88 -13.50 0.88
C SER A 182 -16.86 -12.66 2.18
N LYS A 183 -17.32 -13.22 3.30
CA LYS A 183 -17.26 -12.57 4.62
C LYS A 183 -15.83 -12.33 5.10
N LEU A 184 -14.93 -13.29 4.90
CA LEU A 184 -13.52 -13.15 5.28
C LEU A 184 -12.81 -12.11 4.39
N LYS A 185 -13.14 -12.07 3.10
CA LYS A 185 -12.66 -11.05 2.17
C LYS A 185 -13.02 -9.64 2.64
N MET A 186 -14.28 -9.42 3.03
CA MET A 186 -14.73 -8.13 3.55
C MET A 186 -14.05 -7.79 4.88
N ALA A 187 -13.98 -8.75 5.80
CA ALA A 187 -13.32 -8.57 7.09
C ALA A 187 -11.83 -8.21 6.93
N HIS A 188 -11.11 -8.87 6.01
CA HIS A 188 -9.71 -8.57 5.69
C HIS A 188 -9.56 -7.13 5.18
N LYS A 189 -10.40 -6.69 4.24
CA LYS A 189 -10.39 -5.31 3.70
C LYS A 189 -10.60 -4.28 4.81
N VAL A 190 -11.62 -4.47 5.65
CA VAL A 190 -11.93 -3.54 6.75
C VAL A 190 -10.81 -3.53 7.80
N ALA A 191 -10.32 -4.71 8.20
CA ALA A 191 -9.24 -4.83 9.16
C ALA A 191 -7.95 -4.16 8.64
N GLY A 192 -7.59 -4.38 7.38
CA GLY A 192 -6.44 -3.73 6.74
C GLY A 192 -6.57 -2.21 6.72
N MET A 193 -7.74 -1.69 6.36
CA MET A 193 -8.00 -0.24 6.34
C MET A 193 -7.89 0.39 7.73
N VAL A 194 -8.54 -0.20 8.74
CA VAL A 194 -8.47 0.30 10.13
C VAL A 194 -7.03 0.24 10.65
N THR A 195 -6.31 -0.84 10.36
CA THR A 195 -4.89 -1.01 10.74
C THR A 195 -4.02 0.09 10.15
N TYR A 196 -4.22 0.43 8.88
CA TYR A 196 -3.47 1.50 8.21
C TYR A 196 -3.76 2.89 8.80
N ILE A 197 -5.00 3.17 9.16
CA ILE A 197 -5.37 4.43 9.84
C ILE A 197 -4.68 4.50 11.21
N VAL A 198 -4.74 3.42 12.00
CA VAL A 198 -4.13 3.39 13.34
C VAL A 198 -2.60 3.49 13.25
N SER A 199 -1.95 2.85 12.27
CA SER A 199 -0.50 2.98 12.06
C SER A 199 -0.11 4.41 11.65
N SER A 200 -0.94 5.08 10.84
CA SER A 200 -0.74 6.48 10.46
C SER A 200 -0.85 7.42 11.67
N LEU A 201 -1.83 7.21 12.55
CA LEU A 201 -1.92 7.93 13.82
C LEU A 201 -0.70 7.69 14.73
N CYS A 202 -0.22 6.45 14.79
CA CYS A 202 1.03 6.10 15.49
C CYS A 202 2.23 6.90 14.96
N THR A 203 2.35 7.03 13.64
CA THR A 203 3.38 7.85 12.99
C THR A 203 3.22 9.34 13.34
N CYS A 204 2.00 9.88 13.36
CA CYS A 204 1.75 11.26 13.80
C CYS A 204 2.23 11.48 15.24
N PHE A 205 1.93 10.57 16.17
CA PHE A 205 2.43 10.65 17.53
C PHE A 205 3.95 10.50 17.63
N ALA A 206 4.58 9.74 16.72
CA ALA A 206 6.04 9.63 16.64
C ALA A 206 6.69 10.97 16.28
N ILE A 207 6.14 11.70 15.29
CA ILE A 207 6.60 13.03 14.87
C ILE A 207 6.51 14.04 16.03
N MET A 208 5.52 13.87 16.91
CA MET A 208 5.31 14.77 18.04
C MET A 208 6.32 14.57 19.18
N LYS A 209 7.11 13.50 19.18
CA LYS A 209 8.08 13.20 20.24
C LYS A 209 9.16 14.29 20.33
N PRO A 210 9.64 14.62 21.56
CA PRO A 210 10.67 15.64 21.75
C PRO A 210 11.96 15.39 20.98
N SER A 211 12.36 14.12 20.82
CA SER A 211 13.56 13.73 20.08
C SER A 211 13.51 14.17 18.61
N PHE A 212 12.39 13.89 17.93
CA PHE A 212 12.19 14.29 16.54
C PHE A 212 12.13 15.81 16.40
N LYS A 213 11.38 16.50 17.28
CA LYS A 213 11.31 17.96 17.30
C LYS A 213 12.67 18.62 17.52
N SER A 214 13.50 18.04 18.38
CA SER A 214 14.87 18.51 18.64
C SER A 214 15.73 18.39 17.39
N TRP A 215 15.69 17.24 16.70
CA TRP A 215 16.42 17.01 15.46
C TRP A 215 16.03 17.99 14.35
N CYS A 216 14.74 18.31 14.19
CA CYS A 216 14.31 19.32 13.22
C CYS A 216 14.91 20.70 13.50
N LYS A 217 15.08 21.08 14.78
CA LYS A 217 15.66 22.38 15.15
C LYS A 217 17.15 22.45 14.85
N THR A 218 17.91 21.40 15.16
CA THR A 218 19.35 21.35 14.89
C THR A 218 19.68 21.19 13.41
N GLY A 219 18.81 20.56 12.61
CA GLY A 219 18.99 20.44 11.17
C GLY A 219 18.70 21.73 10.38
N LEU A 220 17.81 22.59 10.89
CA LEU A 220 17.39 23.83 10.22
C LEU A 220 18.21 25.07 10.61
N ILE A 221 18.94 25.00 11.72
CA ILE A 221 19.74 26.12 12.23
C ILE A 221 21.20 25.65 12.35
N LYS A 222 21.90 25.61 11.22
CA LYS A 222 23.34 25.86 11.24
C LYS A 222 23.51 27.36 11.05
N GLU A 223 23.50 28.13 12.13
CA GLU A 223 24.05 29.47 12.04
C GLU A 223 25.55 29.37 11.72
N PRO A 224 26.06 30.14 10.74
CA PRO A 224 27.46 30.14 10.35
C PRO A 224 28.39 30.64 11.46
#